data_AF-A0A968J472-F1
#
_entry.id   AF-A0A968J472-F1
#
_cell.length_a   1.000
_cell.length_b   1.000
_cell.length_c   1.000
_cell.angle_alpha   90.00
_cell.angle_beta   90.00
_cell.angle_gamma   90.00
#
_symmetry.space_group_name_H-M   'P 1'
#
loop_
_entity.id
_entity.type
_entity.pdbx_description
1 polymer ?
#
loop_
_entity_poly.entity_id
_entity_poly.type
_entity_poly.pdbx_seq_one_letter_code
_entity_poly.pdbx_strand_id
1 'polypeptide(L)'
;RSISPTRFPPPSLRSENPTLPRSPTPIDLYSPPFSGSSASLQPPEIQLPEILQAGDTLDIAFYLPEQPEGVPLPWIKFWVKQGGQTRSLVDGPRWLLDFTTDSQQRCYALTRMTVPHRCPELIFEAWTVSRDMQKKSEHRIVRRAVQL
;
A
#
# COMPACT_ATOMS: atom_id res chain seq x y z
N ARG A 1 -18.90 -86.91 -20.61
CA ARG A 1 -18.13 -87.15 -21.87
C ARG A 1 -17.73 -85.77 -22.39
N SER A 2 -16.48 -85.36 -22.15
CA SER A 2 -15.39 -85.20 -23.15
C SER A 2 -15.55 -83.87 -23.94
N ILE A 3 -14.56 -82.99 -24.19
CA ILE A 3 -13.12 -83.12 -24.44
C ILE A 3 -12.44 -81.74 -24.18
N SER A 4 -11.13 -81.78 -23.83
CA SER A 4 -9.95 -80.86 -23.84
C SER A 4 -9.94 -79.61 -24.77
N PRO A 5 -8.86 -78.76 -24.93
CA PRO A 5 -7.46 -78.84 -24.45
C PRO A 5 -6.70 -77.49 -24.14
N THR A 6 -5.41 -77.58 -23.72
CA THR A 6 -4.21 -76.77 -24.17
C THR A 6 -4.21 -75.21 -24.03
N ARG A 7 -3.14 -74.43 -23.74
CA ARG A 7 -1.72 -74.54 -23.33
C ARG A 7 -1.19 -73.07 -23.33
N PHE A 8 -0.14 -72.79 -22.55
CA PHE A 8 0.94 -71.79 -22.78
C PHE A 8 0.95 -70.33 -22.26
N PRO A 9 2.18 -69.75 -22.08
CA PRO A 9 2.57 -68.78 -21.05
C PRO A 9 2.77 -67.34 -21.62
N PRO A 10 3.33 -66.34 -20.90
CA PRO A 10 3.20 -64.93 -21.25
C PRO A 10 4.32 -64.45 -22.19
N PRO A 11 4.12 -63.36 -22.96
CA PRO A 11 5.22 -62.68 -23.62
C PRO A 11 5.70 -61.46 -22.80
N SER A 12 7.00 -61.46 -22.49
CA SER A 12 7.78 -60.24 -22.18
C SER A 12 8.28 -59.63 -23.49
N LEU A 13 8.03 -58.35 -23.75
CA LEU A 13 8.72 -57.52 -24.76
C LEU A 13 8.80 -56.09 -24.19
N ARG A 14 9.96 -55.66 -23.70
CA ARG A 14 11.12 -55.05 -24.40
C ARG A 14 10.86 -53.60 -24.84
N SER A 15 11.58 -52.72 -24.13
CA SER A 15 12.01 -51.35 -24.41
C SER A 15 11.92 -50.86 -25.86
N GLU A 16 11.32 -49.69 -26.04
CA GLU A 16 11.74 -48.66 -27.01
C GLU A 16 11.10 -47.31 -26.58
N ASN A 17 11.94 -46.35 -26.19
CA ASN A 17 11.55 -44.97 -25.93
C ASN A 17 11.85 -44.15 -27.20
N PRO A 18 10.84 -43.76 -28.01
CA PRO A 18 11.09 -42.91 -29.16
C PRO A 18 11.18 -41.44 -28.72
N THR A 19 12.37 -40.88 -28.85
CA THR A 19 12.69 -39.46 -28.83
C THR A 19 11.77 -38.68 -29.77
N LEU A 20 10.87 -37.86 -29.22
CA LEU A 20 10.12 -36.86 -29.99
C LEU A 20 10.86 -35.50 -29.98
N PRO A 21 10.82 -34.74 -31.09
CA PRO A 21 11.68 -33.59 -31.34
C PRO A 21 11.33 -32.39 -30.47
N ARG A 22 12.36 -31.64 -30.06
CA ARG A 22 12.26 -30.35 -29.36
C ARG A 22 11.34 -29.40 -30.14
N SER A 23 10.28 -28.93 -29.49
CA SER A 23 9.46 -27.83 -30.01
C SER A 23 10.34 -26.57 -30.17
N PRO A 24 10.26 -25.85 -31.30
CA PRO A 24 10.88 -24.54 -31.40
C PRO A 24 10.18 -23.54 -30.46
N THR A 25 10.99 -22.68 -29.86
CA THR A 25 10.67 -21.65 -28.85
C THR A 25 9.63 -20.62 -29.29
N PRO A 26 8.98 -19.92 -28.32
CA PRO A 26 7.92 -18.96 -28.58
C PRO A 26 8.42 -17.73 -29.35
N ILE A 27 7.51 -17.15 -30.13
CA ILE A 27 7.66 -15.85 -30.79
C ILE A 27 7.81 -14.77 -29.70
N ASP A 28 9.04 -14.31 -29.47
CA ASP A 28 9.29 -12.97 -28.94
C ASP A 28 9.17 -12.00 -30.11
N LEU A 29 8.22 -11.06 -30.07
CA LEU A 29 8.30 -9.71 -30.65
C LEU A 29 6.91 -9.03 -30.66
N TYR A 30 6.38 -8.70 -29.47
CA TYR A 30 5.71 -7.41 -29.25
C TYR A 30 5.53 -7.18 -27.75
N SER A 31 6.60 -6.85 -27.04
CA SER A 31 6.44 -6.11 -25.78
C SER A 31 6.03 -4.69 -26.19
N PRO A 32 4.82 -4.20 -25.85
CA PRO A 32 4.58 -2.77 -25.96
C PRO A 32 5.65 -2.06 -25.11
N PRO A 33 6.05 -0.81 -25.44
CA PRO A 33 6.92 -0.08 -24.55
C PRO A 33 6.22 -0.02 -23.19
N PHE A 34 6.73 -0.78 -22.22
CA PHE A 34 6.44 -0.57 -20.82
C PHE A 34 7.08 0.78 -20.45
N SER A 35 6.46 1.86 -20.88
CA SER A 35 6.48 3.12 -20.16
C SER A 35 5.46 3.04 -19.03
N GLY A 36 5.46 1.91 -18.31
CA GLY A 36 4.96 1.86 -16.96
C GLY A 36 5.97 2.60 -16.10
N SER A 37 5.96 3.93 -16.17
CA SER A 37 6.31 4.72 -15.00
C SER A 37 5.40 4.18 -13.91
N SER A 38 5.91 3.29 -13.07
CA SER A 38 5.26 2.93 -11.82
C SER A 38 5.37 4.18 -10.96
N ALA A 39 4.57 5.20 -11.28
CA ALA A 39 4.53 6.46 -10.55
C ALA A 39 4.43 6.09 -9.08
N SER A 40 5.53 6.31 -8.36
CA SER A 40 5.68 5.87 -7.00
C SER A 40 4.83 6.81 -6.16
N LEU A 41 3.96 6.22 -5.34
CA LEU A 41 3.04 7.02 -4.55
C LEU A 41 3.82 7.84 -3.55
N GLN A 42 3.68 9.16 -3.61
CA GLN A 42 4.44 10.09 -2.79
C GLN A 42 3.74 10.29 -1.43
N PRO A 43 4.49 10.37 -0.32
CA PRO A 43 3.92 10.55 1.01
C PRO A 43 3.22 11.90 1.14
N PRO A 44 2.23 12.02 2.04
CA PRO A 44 1.56 13.29 2.28
C PRO A 44 2.46 14.24 3.08
N GLU A 45 2.28 15.53 2.89
CA GLU A 45 2.81 16.55 3.81
C GLU A 45 1.80 16.74 4.95
N ILE A 46 2.29 16.73 6.20
CA ILE A 46 1.46 16.98 7.38
C ILE A 46 1.81 18.37 7.92
N GLN A 47 0.85 19.30 7.85
CA GLN A 47 0.97 20.65 8.38
C GLN A 47 0.18 20.80 9.67
N LEU A 48 0.88 21.28 10.69
CA LEU A 48 0.38 21.57 12.03
C LEU A 48 1.37 22.49 12.77
N PRO A 49 0.95 23.20 13.83
CA PRO A 49 1.81 24.10 14.61
C PRO A 49 3.07 23.41 15.15
N GLU A 50 4.12 24.18 15.40
CA GLU A 50 5.39 23.67 15.93
C GLU A 50 5.31 23.25 17.41
N ILE A 51 4.48 23.96 18.19
CA ILE A 51 4.19 23.65 19.59
C ILE A 51 2.69 23.48 19.73
N LEU A 52 2.27 22.43 20.41
CA LEU A 52 0.85 22.15 20.70
C LEU A 52 0.53 22.56 22.13
N GLN A 53 -0.68 23.04 22.39
CA GLN A 53 -1.16 23.33 23.75
C GLN A 53 -2.12 22.23 24.19
N ALA A 54 -1.94 21.71 25.41
CA ALA A 54 -2.83 20.70 25.97
C ALA A 54 -4.26 21.24 26.14
N GLY A 55 -5.27 20.46 25.71
CA GLY A 55 -6.68 20.84 25.76
C GLY A 55 -7.16 21.60 24.53
N ASP A 56 -6.27 22.16 23.71
CA ASP A 56 -6.66 22.87 22.49
C ASP A 56 -7.18 21.91 21.41
N THR A 57 -8.08 22.44 20.57
CA THR A 57 -8.48 21.75 19.34
C THR A 57 -7.54 22.16 18.22
N LEU A 58 -6.86 21.16 17.66
CA LEU A 58 -5.90 21.30 16.58
C LEU A 58 -6.56 20.96 15.25
N ASP A 59 -6.45 21.87 14.28
CA ASP A 59 -6.65 21.60 12.86
C ASP A 59 -5.35 21.03 12.26
N ILE A 60 -5.43 19.83 11.70
CA ILE A 60 -4.32 19.15 11.02
C ILE A 60 -4.63 19.12 9.53
N ALA A 61 -3.73 19.72 8.74
CA ALA A 61 -3.85 19.71 7.30
C ALA A 61 -2.92 18.64 6.70
N PHE A 62 -3.46 17.84 5.81
CA PHE A 62 -2.73 16.83 5.06
C PHE A 62 -2.74 17.21 3.59
N TYR A 63 -1.60 17.61 3.04
CA TYR A 63 -1.47 17.95 1.63
C TYR A 63 -1.03 16.74 0.84
N LEU A 64 -1.66 16.56 -0.31
CA LEU A 64 -1.19 15.63 -1.32
C LEU A 64 -0.09 16.31 -2.16
N PRO A 65 0.95 15.55 -2.53
CA PRO A 65 1.91 16.01 -3.53
C PRO A 65 1.22 16.17 -4.88
N GLU A 66 1.77 17.02 -5.74
CA GLU A 66 1.27 17.24 -7.09
C GLU A 66 1.14 15.90 -7.84
N GLN A 67 -0.02 15.65 -8.42
CA GLN A 67 -0.32 14.42 -9.15
C GLN A 67 -0.28 14.70 -10.65
N PRO A 68 0.22 13.75 -11.47
CA PRO A 68 0.09 13.85 -12.91
C PRO A 68 -1.38 13.94 -13.34
N GLU A 69 -1.63 14.66 -14.43
CA GLU A 69 -2.98 14.82 -14.98
C GLU A 69 -3.60 13.44 -15.32
N GLY A 70 -4.88 13.27 -15.00
CA GLY A 70 -5.62 12.02 -15.23
C GLY A 70 -5.36 10.91 -14.20
N VAL A 71 -4.50 11.12 -13.20
CA VAL A 71 -4.29 10.15 -12.10
C VAL A 71 -5.29 10.43 -10.97
N PRO A 72 -6.08 9.43 -10.53
CA PRO A 72 -6.98 9.60 -9.39
C PRO A 72 -6.21 9.96 -8.10
N LEU A 73 -6.70 10.97 -7.37
CA LEU A 73 -6.11 11.35 -6.08
C LEU A 73 -6.08 10.16 -5.12
N PRO A 74 -4.92 9.84 -4.50
CA PRO A 74 -4.85 8.78 -3.50
C PRO A 74 -5.60 9.15 -2.23
N TRP A 75 -5.85 8.15 -1.39
CA TRP A 75 -6.32 8.34 -0.02
C TRP A 75 -5.17 8.56 0.94
N ILE A 76 -5.44 9.14 2.11
CA ILE A 76 -4.47 9.19 3.21
C ILE A 76 -5.00 8.35 4.36
N LYS A 77 -4.11 7.54 4.94
CA LYS A 77 -4.35 6.90 6.23
C LYS A 77 -3.40 7.53 7.25
N PHE A 78 -3.91 7.95 8.38
CA PHE A 78 -3.10 8.54 9.45
C PHE A 78 -3.57 8.11 10.85
N TRP A 79 -2.71 8.26 11.84
CA TRP A 79 -3.00 8.01 13.26
C TRP A 79 -2.07 8.85 14.13
N VAL A 80 -2.40 8.97 15.42
CA VAL A 80 -1.60 9.75 16.38
C VAL A 80 -1.23 8.90 17.58
N LYS A 81 0.05 8.96 17.97
CA LYS A 81 0.59 8.27 19.15
C LYS A 81 1.11 9.27 20.18
N GLN A 82 1.21 8.81 21.42
CA GLN A 82 1.94 9.50 22.47
C GLN A 82 3.45 9.20 22.37
N GLY A 83 4.26 10.25 22.43
CA GLY A 83 5.72 10.16 22.46
C GLY A 83 6.24 9.39 23.67
N GLY A 84 7.33 8.66 23.49
CA GLY A 84 7.89 7.76 24.51
C GLY A 84 7.09 6.47 24.78
N GLN A 85 5.90 6.30 24.18
CA GLN A 85 5.06 5.12 24.36
C GLN A 85 4.72 4.51 23.00
N THR A 86 5.49 3.51 22.56
CA THR A 86 5.41 2.94 21.19
C THR A 86 4.07 2.29 20.84
N ARG A 87 3.20 2.02 21.82
CA ARG A 87 1.88 1.38 21.63
C ARG A 87 0.69 2.21 22.11
N SER A 88 0.91 3.45 22.55
CA SER A 88 -0.18 4.31 23.04
C SER A 88 -0.76 5.14 21.89
N LEU A 89 -1.88 4.69 21.33
CA LEU A 89 -2.66 5.46 20.37
C LEU A 89 -3.45 6.54 21.12
N VAL A 90 -3.22 7.78 20.73
CA VAL A 90 -3.99 8.95 21.19
C VAL A 90 -5.22 9.14 20.32
N ASP A 91 -5.06 8.94 19.02
CA ASP A 91 -6.13 8.96 18.03
C ASP A 91 -5.93 7.80 17.07
N GLY A 92 -7.01 7.05 16.85
CA GLY A 92 -6.99 5.82 16.08
C GLY A 92 -6.71 6.07 14.59
N PRO A 93 -6.47 4.99 13.82
CA PRO A 93 -6.30 5.12 12.38
C PRO A 93 -7.55 5.69 11.70
N ARG A 94 -7.39 6.82 11.00
CA ARG A 94 -8.43 7.49 10.24
C ARG A 94 -8.04 7.56 8.76
N TRP A 95 -9.06 7.50 7.90
CA TRP A 95 -8.92 7.66 6.46
C TRP A 95 -9.41 9.04 6.05
N LEU A 96 -8.63 9.71 5.20
CA LEU A 96 -9.00 10.97 4.56
C LEU A 96 -9.21 10.68 3.07
N LEU A 97 -10.45 10.84 2.63
CA LEU A 97 -10.91 10.47 1.28
C LEU A 97 -11.33 11.68 0.45
N ASP A 98 -11.74 12.75 1.14
CA ASP A 98 -12.29 13.99 0.60
C ASP A 98 -11.24 15.09 0.68
N PHE A 99 -10.87 15.61 -0.49
CA PHE A 99 -9.84 16.63 -0.63
C PHE A 99 -10.44 17.89 -1.24
N THR A 100 -9.96 19.03 -0.77
CA THR A 100 -10.24 20.36 -1.33
C THR A 100 -8.94 20.95 -1.87
N THR A 101 -9.02 21.98 -2.70
CA THR A 101 -7.85 22.71 -3.19
C THR A 101 -7.65 24.02 -2.43
N ASP A 102 -6.38 24.38 -2.18
CA ASP A 102 -6.03 25.68 -1.63
C ASP A 102 -5.89 26.75 -2.75
N SER A 103 -5.60 27.99 -2.36
CA SER A 103 -5.37 29.09 -3.32
C SER A 103 -4.21 28.86 -4.29
N GLN A 104 -3.29 27.94 -3.96
CA GLN A 104 -2.15 27.53 -4.76
C GLN A 104 -2.43 26.24 -5.56
N GLN A 105 -3.69 25.80 -5.63
CA GLN A 105 -4.14 24.56 -6.29
C GLN A 105 -3.57 23.27 -5.68
N ARG A 106 -3.05 23.31 -4.45
CA ARG A 106 -2.62 22.10 -3.75
C ARG A 106 -3.83 21.40 -3.14
N CYS A 107 -3.93 20.09 -3.33
CA CYS A 107 -4.99 19.28 -2.76
C CYS A 107 -4.69 18.96 -1.29
N TYR A 108 -5.66 19.17 -0.40
CA TYR A 108 -5.51 18.88 1.02
C TYR A 108 -6.80 18.38 1.66
N ALA A 109 -6.64 17.67 2.77
CA ALA A 109 -7.72 17.27 3.66
C ALA A 109 -7.47 17.88 5.05
N LEU A 110 -8.54 18.30 5.72
CA LEU A 110 -8.49 18.80 7.08
C LEU A 110 -9.11 17.80 8.03
N THR A 111 -8.51 17.70 9.21
CA THR A 111 -9.08 16.93 10.30
C THR A 111 -8.79 17.59 11.64
N ARG A 112 -9.68 17.38 12.60
CA ARG A 112 -9.59 17.94 13.94
C ARG A 112 -9.26 16.86 14.95
N MET A 113 -8.54 17.26 15.99
CA MET A 113 -8.42 16.51 17.24
C MET A 113 -8.20 17.45 18.41
N THR A 114 -8.56 17.00 19.61
CA THR A 114 -8.19 17.70 20.86
C THR A 114 -6.85 17.16 21.34
N VAL A 115 -5.94 18.06 21.71
CA VAL A 115 -4.63 17.68 22.27
C VAL A 115 -4.84 17.13 23.68
N PRO A 116 -4.46 15.87 23.96
CA PRO A 116 -4.69 15.28 25.27
C PRO A 116 -3.84 15.96 26.35
N HIS A 117 -4.43 16.13 27.54
CA HIS A 117 -3.68 16.54 28.72
C HIS A 117 -2.65 15.47 29.13
N ARG A 118 -1.56 15.90 29.76
CA ARG A 118 -0.48 15.03 30.30
C ARG A 118 0.23 14.18 29.24
N CYS A 119 0.19 14.59 27.99
CA CYS A 119 0.96 14.00 26.91
C CYS A 119 2.09 14.95 26.54
N PRO A 120 3.37 14.67 26.85
CA PRO A 120 4.45 15.64 26.62
C PRO A 120 4.84 15.77 25.13
N GLU A 121 4.52 14.77 24.32
CA GLU A 121 4.84 14.74 22.89
C GLU A 121 3.76 13.95 22.14
N LEU A 122 3.39 14.42 20.96
CA LEU A 122 2.56 13.68 20.00
C LEU A 122 3.38 13.31 18.75
N ILE A 123 3.11 12.11 18.24
CA ILE A 123 3.67 11.58 16.99
C ILE A 123 2.53 11.39 16.01
N PHE A 124 2.54 12.18 14.93
CA PHE A 124 1.60 12.09 13.82
C PHE A 124 2.22 11.21 12.73
N GLU A 125 1.51 10.16 12.36
CA GLU A 125 1.96 9.16 11.40
C GLU A 125 0.97 9.07 10.25
N ALA A 126 1.45 9.04 9.00
CA ALA A 126 0.60 8.95 7.84
C ALA A 126 1.30 8.31 6.62
N TRP A 127 0.49 7.80 5.69
CA TRP A 127 0.92 7.48 4.34
C TRP A 127 -0.23 7.72 3.36
N THR A 128 0.10 7.92 2.08
CA THR A 128 -0.89 7.86 1.00
C THR A 128 -1.09 6.41 0.59
N VAL A 129 -2.28 6.12 0.07
CA VAL A 129 -2.69 4.80 -0.43
C VAL A 129 -3.42 4.98 -1.76
N SER A 130 -3.08 4.18 -2.77
CA SER A 130 -3.78 4.21 -4.06
C SER A 130 -5.27 3.84 -3.89
N ARG A 131 -6.12 4.28 -4.83
CA ARG A 131 -7.58 4.02 -4.79
C ARG A 131 -7.93 2.53 -4.87
N ASP A 132 -7.08 1.71 -5.48
CA ASP A 132 -7.20 0.24 -5.52
C ASP A 132 -6.60 -0.46 -4.28
N MET A 133 -6.05 0.33 -3.34
CA MET A 133 -5.39 -0.10 -2.11
C MET A 133 -4.16 -1.01 -2.30
N GLN A 134 -3.62 -1.12 -3.52
CA GLN A 134 -2.49 -2.00 -3.82
C GLN A 134 -1.13 -1.36 -3.54
N LYS A 135 -1.06 -0.03 -3.49
CA LYS A 135 0.18 0.72 -3.27
C LYS A 135 0.02 1.66 -2.08
N LYS A 136 1.12 1.80 -1.35
CA LYS A 136 1.29 2.81 -0.30
C LYS A 136 2.58 3.58 -0.53
N SER A 137 2.62 4.83 -0.09
CA SER A 137 3.85 5.59 -0.06
C SER A 137 4.77 5.13 1.07
N GLU A 138 5.92 5.77 1.14
CA GLU A 138 6.72 5.80 2.36
C GLU A 138 5.92 6.34 3.55
N HIS A 139 6.35 5.93 4.75
CA HIS A 139 5.72 6.32 6.01
C HIS A 139 6.21 7.71 6.43
N ARG A 140 5.28 8.66 6.55
CA ARG A 140 5.55 10.00 7.07
C ARG A 140 5.34 10.07 8.57
N ILE A 141 6.32 10.59 9.30
CA ILE A 141 6.28 10.76 10.75
C ILE A 141 6.61 12.22 11.09
N VAL A 142 5.78 12.87 11.90
CA VAL A 142 5.99 14.22 12.41
C VAL A 142 5.82 14.21 13.93
N ARG A 143 6.79 14.76 14.65
CA ARG A 143 6.77 14.86 16.12
C ARG A 143 6.53 16.30 16.57
N ARG A 144 5.79 16.47 17.66
CA ARG A 144 5.58 17.77 18.30
C ARG A 144 5.58 17.67 19.81
N ALA A 145 6.27 18.61 20.43
CA ALA A 145 6.14 18.84 21.86
C ALA A 145 4.75 19.43 22.18
N VAL A 146 4.25 19.05 23.34
CA VAL A 146 3.01 19.59 23.89
C VAL A 146 3.34 20.39 25.14
N GLN A 147 2.90 21.63 25.16
CA GLN A 147 2.89 22.48 26.33
C GLN A 147 1.72 22.09 27.23
N LEU A 148 2.03 21.77 28.49
CA LEU A 148 1.11 21.20 29.47
C LEU A 148 0.42 22.27 30.34
#